data_AF-R7U7A9-F1
#
_entry.id   AF-R7U7A9-F1
#
_cell.length_a   1.000
_cell.length_b   1.000
_cell.length_c   1.000
_cell.angle_alpha   90.00
_cell.angle_beta   90.00
_cell.angle_gamma   90.00
#
_symmetry.space_group_name_H-M   'P 1'
#
loop_
_entity.id
_entity.type
_entity.pdbx_description
1 polymer ?
#
loop_
_entity_poly.entity_id
_entity_poly.type
_entity_poly.pdbx_seq_one_letter_code
_entity_poly.pdbx_strand_id
1 'polypeptide(L)'
;GLVLFEDFVNENRLCHWNPHLEESIKSLKYAGCLHPSTLLVTGREIFLDTIKSAWSRRALRPPPQYSINSVGDVHGIMMEAIPQAHFTPLPEALCQIISDITRSACEDVNLLKRLNAGASLDAILDRLQESYRAMQQPSEHIVYETLGNLMKERKIFHTG
;
A
#
# COMPACT_ATOMS: atom_id res chain seq x y z
N GLY A 1 -14.05 7.14 14.41
CA GLY A 1 -13.97 5.69 14.57
C GLY A 1 -14.34 4.97 13.29
N LEU A 2 -15.63 4.74 13.05
CA LEU A 2 -16.11 3.95 11.92
C LEU A 2 -15.70 4.52 10.55
N VAL A 3 -15.90 5.83 10.31
CA VAL A 3 -15.49 6.48 9.04
C VAL A 3 -13.98 6.30 8.78
N LEU A 4 -13.16 6.50 9.81
CA LEU A 4 -11.70 6.31 9.70
C LEU A 4 -11.32 4.85 9.38
N PHE A 5 -12.09 3.88 9.89
CA PHE A 5 -11.94 2.48 9.53
C PHE A 5 -12.35 2.20 8.07
N GLU A 6 -13.46 2.78 7.60
CA GLU A 6 -13.89 2.65 6.21
C GLU A 6 -12.86 3.25 5.25
N ASP A 7 -12.32 4.42 5.57
CA ASP A 7 -11.23 5.05 4.81
C ASP A 7 -9.97 4.18 4.78
N PHE A 8 -9.58 3.58 5.92
CA PHE A 8 -8.48 2.63 5.98
C PHE A 8 -8.71 1.42 5.05
N VAL A 9 -9.91 0.83 5.09
CA VAL A 9 -10.28 -0.30 4.24
C VAL A 9 -10.28 0.12 2.77
N ASN A 10 -10.81 1.30 2.44
CA ASN A 10 -10.88 1.82 1.08
C ASN A 10 -9.50 2.05 0.46
N GLU A 11 -8.55 2.58 1.23
CA GLU A 11 -7.19 2.79 0.74
C GLU A 11 -6.41 1.49 0.58
N ASN A 12 -6.63 0.51 1.46
CA ASN A 12 -5.85 -0.74 1.44
C ASN A 12 -6.46 -1.84 0.57
N ARG A 13 -7.76 -1.81 0.24
CA ARG A 13 -8.39 -2.82 -0.64
C ARG A 13 -7.98 -2.67 -2.12
N LEU A 14 -7.36 -1.56 -2.49
CA LEU A 14 -6.92 -1.27 -3.86
C LEU A 14 -5.54 -1.87 -4.17
N CYS A 15 -5.00 -2.71 -3.29
CA CYS A 15 -3.74 -3.42 -3.48
C CYS A 15 -3.87 -4.64 -4.41
N HIS A 16 -4.33 -4.44 -5.65
CA HIS A 16 -4.62 -5.52 -6.60
C HIS A 16 -3.45 -6.47 -6.90
N TRP A 17 -2.21 -6.02 -6.68
CA TRP A 17 -1.00 -6.85 -6.82
C TRP A 17 -0.80 -7.85 -5.66
N ASN A 18 -1.57 -7.72 -4.57
CA ASN A 18 -1.53 -8.58 -3.39
C ASN A 18 -2.95 -9.03 -2.98
N PRO A 19 -3.50 -10.06 -3.66
CA PRO A 19 -4.85 -10.57 -3.40
C PRO A 19 -5.08 -11.02 -1.96
N HIS A 20 -4.05 -11.57 -1.30
CA HIS A 20 -4.16 -12.00 0.10
C HIS A 20 -4.33 -10.81 1.04
N LEU A 21 -3.62 -9.71 0.80
CA LEU A 21 -3.82 -8.48 1.57
C LEU A 21 -5.19 -7.87 1.28
N GLU A 22 -5.61 -7.82 0.02
CA GLU A 22 -6.94 -7.34 -0.36
C GLU A 22 -8.06 -8.11 0.36
N GLU A 23 -8.01 -9.44 0.35
CA GLU A 23 -8.98 -10.29 1.05
C GLU A 23 -8.95 -10.08 2.57
N SER A 24 -7.74 -9.95 3.14
CA SER A 24 -7.56 -9.71 4.57
C SER A 24 -8.16 -8.38 5.01
N ILE A 25 -7.97 -7.32 4.22
CA ILE A 25 -8.55 -5.99 4.45
C ILE A 25 -10.07 -6.03 4.34
N LYS A 26 -10.63 -6.70 3.34
CA LYS A 26 -12.10 -6.85 3.18
C LYS A 26 -12.74 -7.65 4.31
N SER A 27 -11.99 -8.57 4.91
CA SER A 27 -12.46 -9.44 5.98
C SER A 27 -12.30 -8.84 7.38
N LEU A 28 -11.64 -7.68 7.47
CA LEU A 28 -11.42 -6.97 8.72
C LEU A 28 -12.74 -6.40 9.26
N LYS A 29 -12.92 -6.44 10.57
CA LYS A 29 -14.11 -5.93 11.25
C LYS A 29 -13.73 -4.81 12.21
N TYR A 30 -14.55 -3.77 12.23
CA TYR A 30 -14.42 -2.69 13.21
C TYR A 30 -14.81 -3.19 14.61
N ALA A 31 -13.93 -3.03 15.58
CA ALA A 31 -14.16 -3.40 16.99
C ALA A 31 -14.37 -2.17 17.89
N GLY A 32 -13.95 -0.99 17.44
CA GLY A 32 -14.09 0.27 18.18
C GLY A 32 -12.99 1.27 17.87
N CYS A 33 -12.95 2.35 18.62
CA CYS A 33 -11.85 3.30 18.54
C CYS A 33 -11.58 3.93 19.91
N LEU A 34 -10.31 4.21 20.20
CA LEU A 34 -9.91 5.06 21.30
C LEU A 34 -9.60 6.45 20.73
N HIS A 35 -10.29 7.46 21.27
CA HIS A 35 -10.11 8.83 20.84
C HIS A 35 -8.74 9.35 21.31
N PRO A 36 -7.98 10.09 20.47
CA PRO A 36 -8.39 10.64 19.17
C PRO A 36 -8.12 9.78 17.94
N SER A 37 -7.20 8.82 17.99
CA SER A 37 -6.56 8.29 16.75
C SER A 37 -6.24 6.80 16.75
N THR A 38 -6.80 6.00 17.67
CA THR A 38 -6.58 4.55 17.68
C THR A 38 -7.81 3.82 17.16
N LEU A 39 -7.64 3.03 16.10
CA LEU A 39 -8.65 2.10 15.63
C LEU A 39 -8.42 0.73 16.25
N LEU A 40 -9.52 0.11 16.73
CA LEU A 40 -9.54 -1.28 17.15
C LEU A 40 -10.23 -2.09 16.06
N VAL A 41 -9.55 -3.13 15.60
CA VAL A 41 -10.02 -4.01 14.54
C VAL A 41 -9.92 -5.46 14.98
N THR A 42 -10.76 -6.32 14.41
CA THR A 42 -10.77 -7.75 14.70
C THR A 42 -11.05 -8.55 13.42
N GLY A 43 -10.72 -9.84 13.42
CA GLY A 43 -10.84 -10.70 12.26
C GLY A 43 -10.32 -12.10 12.55
N ARG A 44 -10.24 -12.93 11.50
CA ARG A 44 -9.55 -14.21 11.59
C ARG A 44 -8.04 -13.97 11.76
N GLU A 45 -7.39 -14.78 12.59
CA GLU A 45 -5.96 -14.66 12.89
C GLU A 45 -5.09 -14.59 11.61
N ILE A 46 -5.33 -15.47 10.64
CA ILE A 46 -4.64 -15.47 9.35
C ILE A 46 -4.72 -14.14 8.59
N PHE A 47 -5.83 -13.41 8.70
CA PHE A 47 -6.00 -12.11 8.06
C PHE A 47 -5.34 -11.00 8.86
N LEU A 48 -5.39 -11.08 10.20
CA LEU A 48 -4.66 -10.16 11.05
C LEU A 48 -3.15 -10.31 10.80
N ASP A 49 -2.60 -11.52 10.74
CA ASP A 49 -1.19 -11.78 10.42
C ASP A 49 -0.77 -11.21 9.07
N THR A 50 -1.66 -11.27 8.08
CA THR A 50 -1.41 -10.65 6.77
C THR A 50 -1.32 -9.13 6.87
N ILE A 51 -2.17 -8.48 7.68
CA ILE A 51 -2.10 -7.03 7.95
C ILE A 51 -0.83 -6.68 8.72
N LYS A 52 -0.44 -7.49 9.72
CA LYS A 52 0.80 -7.31 10.47
C LYS A 52 2.02 -7.40 9.56
N SER A 53 2.06 -8.39 8.66
CA SER A 53 3.11 -8.54 7.66
C SER A 53 3.16 -7.37 6.68
N ALA A 54 2.01 -6.87 6.23
CA ALA A 54 1.93 -5.67 5.39
C ALA A 54 2.44 -4.42 6.12
N TRP A 55 2.09 -4.25 7.40
CA TRP A 55 2.62 -3.17 8.25
C TRP A 55 4.14 -3.24 8.37
N SER A 56 4.68 -4.43 8.69
CA SER A 56 6.11 -4.64 8.84
C SER A 56 6.89 -4.29 7.57
N ARG A 57 6.28 -4.46 6.40
CA ARG A 57 6.88 -4.15 5.09
C ARG A 57 6.51 -2.77 4.54
N ARG A 58 5.91 -1.89 5.35
CA ARG A 58 5.45 -0.54 4.95
C ARG A 58 4.50 -0.56 3.74
N ALA A 59 3.70 -1.63 3.61
CA ALA A 59 2.78 -1.81 2.50
C ALA A 59 1.36 -1.29 2.80
N LEU A 60 1.04 -0.98 4.06
CA LEU A 60 -0.25 -0.39 4.42
C LEU A 60 -0.30 1.10 4.07
N ARG A 61 -1.42 1.52 3.47
CA ARG A 61 -1.73 2.91 3.17
C ARG A 61 -2.49 3.55 4.35
N PRO A 62 -2.12 4.77 4.77
CA PRO A 62 -2.91 5.49 5.76
C PRO A 62 -4.24 5.99 5.17
N PRO A 63 -5.27 6.18 6.00
CA PRO A 63 -6.46 6.93 5.61
C PRO A 63 -6.10 8.37 5.18
N PRO A 64 -6.91 9.03 4.33
CA PRO A 64 -6.66 10.40 3.90
C PRO A 64 -6.51 11.35 5.08
N GLN A 65 -5.46 12.18 5.08
CA GLN A 65 -5.11 13.14 6.15
C GLN A 65 -4.59 12.51 7.46
N TYR A 66 -4.36 11.20 7.50
CA TYR A 66 -3.78 10.51 8.65
C TYR A 66 -2.40 9.92 8.32
N SER A 67 -1.66 9.57 9.37
CA SER A 67 -0.50 8.69 9.31
C SER A 67 -0.71 7.49 10.22
N ILE A 68 -0.25 6.30 9.80
CA ILE A 68 -0.23 5.14 10.68
C ILE A 68 1.11 5.17 11.41
N ASN A 69 1.06 5.49 12.71
CA ASN A 69 2.27 5.62 13.53
C ASN A 69 2.68 4.29 14.20
N SER A 70 1.70 3.41 14.46
CA SER A 70 1.94 2.09 15.04
C SER A 70 0.80 1.14 14.71
N VAL A 71 1.12 -0.16 14.67
CA VAL A 71 0.18 -1.28 14.64
C VAL A 71 0.64 -2.26 15.70
N GLY A 72 -0.27 -2.91 16.41
CA GLY A 72 0.08 -3.84 17.48
C GLY A 72 -1.05 -4.79 17.84
N ASP A 73 -0.66 -5.91 18.44
CA ASP A 73 -1.59 -6.86 19.03
C ASP A 73 -2.07 -6.34 20.39
N VAL A 74 -3.36 -6.56 20.69
CA VAL A 74 -3.97 -6.11 21.95
C VAL A 74 -4.22 -7.32 22.84
N HIS A 75 -3.54 -7.32 24.00
CA HIS A 75 -3.66 -8.36 25.02
C HIS A 75 -4.18 -7.74 26.32
N GLY A 76 -5.50 -7.81 26.52
CA GLY A 76 -6.16 -7.15 27.66
C GLY A 76 -6.05 -5.63 27.55
N ILE A 77 -5.28 -5.01 28.45
CA ILE A 77 -5.02 -3.55 28.47
C ILE A 77 -3.69 -3.16 27.82
N MET A 78 -2.87 -4.14 27.42
CA MET A 78 -1.54 -3.91 26.84
C MET A 78 -1.59 -3.98 25.32
N MET A 79 -0.85 -3.10 24.67
CA MET A 79 -0.58 -3.14 23.23
C MET A 79 0.87 -3.57 23.02
N GLU A 80 1.08 -4.61 22.22
CA GLU A 80 2.39 -5.05 21.76
C GLU A 80 2.62 -4.54 20.32
N ALA A 81 3.52 -3.57 20.17
CA ALA A 81 3.78 -2.95 18.88
C ALA A 81 4.52 -3.91 17.94
N ILE A 82 4.03 -4.03 16.71
CA ILE A 82 4.67 -4.81 15.66
C ILE A 82 5.79 -3.97 15.03
N PRO A 83 7.04 -4.49 14.98
CA PRO A 83 8.14 -3.79 14.35
C PRO A 83 7.87 -3.50 12.86
N GLN A 84 8.23 -2.30 12.44
CA GLN A 84 8.20 -1.89 11.03
C GLN A 84 9.61 -1.82 10.46
N ALA A 85 9.80 -2.37 9.27
CA ALA A 85 11.08 -2.31 8.55
C ALA A 85 11.49 -0.87 8.23
N HIS A 86 12.78 -0.66 8.00
CA HIS A 86 13.32 0.64 7.61
C HIS A 86 13.06 0.98 6.14
N PHE A 87 12.77 -0.02 5.30
CA PHE A 87 12.52 0.16 3.87
C PHE A 87 11.34 -0.70 3.39
N THR A 88 10.64 -0.20 2.36
CA THR A 88 9.63 -0.96 1.62
C THR A 88 10.33 -1.79 0.55
N PRO A 89 10.04 -3.09 0.37
CA PRO A 89 10.62 -3.86 -0.72
C PRO A 89 10.29 -3.23 -2.09
N LEU A 90 11.25 -3.27 -3.02
CA LEU A 90 11.11 -2.64 -4.34
C LEU A 90 9.86 -3.10 -5.12
N PRO A 91 9.50 -4.40 -5.17
CA PRO A 91 8.29 -4.83 -5.87
C PRO A 91 7.03 -4.16 -5.32
N GLU A 92 6.88 -4.12 -3.99
CA GLU A 92 5.81 -3.40 -3.33
C GLU A 92 5.84 -1.90 -3.64
N ALA A 93 7.00 -1.25 -3.55
CA ALA A 93 7.13 0.17 -3.83
C ALA A 93 6.69 0.52 -5.27
N LEU A 94 7.12 -0.28 -6.26
CA LEU A 94 6.74 -0.09 -7.65
C LEU A 94 5.23 -0.27 -7.87
N CYS A 95 4.63 -1.31 -7.28
CA CYS A 95 3.19 -1.50 -7.37
C CYS A 95 2.39 -0.35 -6.73
N GLN A 96 2.86 0.18 -5.59
CA GLN A 96 2.25 1.34 -4.94
C GLN A 96 2.32 2.59 -5.82
N ILE A 97 3.49 2.86 -6.43
CA ILE A 97 3.69 4.01 -7.33
C ILE A 97 2.83 3.89 -8.59
N ILE A 98 2.78 2.72 -9.22
CA ILE A 98 1.95 2.49 -10.40
C ILE A 98 0.48 2.72 -10.05
N SER A 99 0.03 2.25 -8.88
CA SER A 99 -1.34 2.49 -8.39
C SER A 99 -1.62 3.98 -8.18
N ASP A 100 -0.68 4.73 -7.59
CA ASP A 100 -0.80 6.17 -7.39
C ASP A 100 -0.90 6.94 -8.71
N ILE A 101 0.01 6.66 -9.65
CA ILE A 101 0.01 7.29 -10.97
C ILE A 101 -1.31 6.99 -11.69
N THR A 102 -1.77 5.75 -11.62
CA THR A 102 -3.03 5.32 -12.24
C THR A 102 -4.22 6.07 -11.64
N ARG A 103 -4.28 6.22 -10.30
CA ARG A 103 -5.35 6.95 -9.61
C ARG A 103 -5.35 8.43 -9.99
N SER A 104 -4.19 9.08 -9.97
CA SER A 104 -4.06 10.50 -10.36
C SER A 104 -4.43 10.73 -11.83
N ALA A 105 -4.15 9.78 -12.73
CA ALA A 105 -4.55 9.88 -14.13
C ALA A 105 -6.06 9.75 -14.33
N CYS A 106 -6.76 8.98 -13.49
CA CYS A 106 -8.23 8.83 -13.56
C CYS A 106 -9.01 10.04 -13.05
N GLU A 107 -8.43 10.86 -12.17
CA GLU A 107 -9.08 12.06 -11.62
C GLU A 107 -9.05 13.26 -12.59
N ASP A 108 -8.11 13.26 -13.55
CA ASP A 108 -7.93 14.35 -14.51
C ASP A 108 -8.17 13.86 -15.96
N VAL A 109 -9.39 14.06 -16.47
CA VAL A 109 -9.85 13.59 -17.79
C VAL A 109 -9.03 14.17 -18.95
N ASN A 110 -8.35 15.32 -18.75
CA ASN A 110 -7.44 15.89 -19.73
C ASN A 110 -6.03 15.25 -19.70
N LEU A 111 -5.67 14.56 -18.61
CA LEU A 111 -4.43 13.80 -18.47
C LEU A 111 -4.53 12.43 -19.17
N LEU A 112 -5.71 11.80 -19.17
CA LEU A 112 -6.01 10.57 -19.93
C LEU A 112 -5.71 10.70 -21.43
N LYS A 113 -5.84 11.90 -22.00
CA LYS A 113 -5.51 12.17 -23.41
C LYS A 113 -4.02 12.41 -23.68
N ARG A 114 -3.26 12.82 -22.65
CA ARG A 114 -1.79 12.96 -22.71
C ARG A 114 -1.09 11.63 -22.41
N LEU A 115 -1.74 10.76 -21.64
CA LEU A 115 -1.29 9.43 -21.22
C LEU A 115 -2.01 8.33 -22.00
N ASN A 116 -1.93 8.35 -23.33
CA ASN A 116 -2.28 7.17 -24.14
C ASN A 116 -1.25 6.02 -23.98
N ALA A 117 -0.61 5.94 -22.82
CA ALA A 117 0.35 4.95 -22.37
C ALA A 117 0.24 4.95 -20.84
N GLY A 118 0.32 3.78 -20.20
CA GLY A 118 0.22 3.65 -18.74
C GLY A 118 1.29 4.41 -17.97
N ALA A 119 1.53 4.06 -16.70
CA ALA A 119 2.62 4.64 -15.91
C ALA A 119 3.94 4.60 -16.69
N SER A 120 4.36 5.71 -17.29
CA SER A 120 5.59 5.78 -18.08
C SER A 120 6.76 5.53 -17.13
N LEU A 121 7.79 4.86 -17.62
CA LEU A 121 8.91 4.47 -16.77
C LEU A 121 9.56 5.67 -16.07
N ASP A 122 9.73 6.78 -16.80
CA ASP A 122 10.29 8.02 -16.25
C ASP A 122 9.44 8.53 -15.08
N ALA A 123 8.11 8.51 -15.22
CA ALA A 123 7.20 8.90 -14.14
C ALA A 123 7.28 7.96 -12.92
N ILE A 124 7.51 6.66 -13.13
CA ILE A 124 7.72 5.70 -12.05
C ILE A 124 9.04 5.98 -11.32
N LEU A 125 10.13 6.22 -12.06
CA LEU A 125 11.45 6.49 -11.49
C LEU A 125 11.48 7.81 -10.72
N ASP A 126 10.92 8.88 -11.29
CA ASP A 126 10.81 10.18 -10.62
C ASP A 126 10.02 10.06 -9.31
N ARG A 127 8.86 9.40 -9.34
CA ARG A 127 8.02 9.21 -8.15
C ARG A 127 8.65 8.29 -7.11
N LEU A 128 9.43 7.30 -7.53
CA LEU A 128 10.21 6.43 -6.63
C LEU A 128 11.26 7.24 -5.86
N GLN A 129 11.98 8.11 -6.55
CA GLN A 129 12.96 9.01 -5.92
C GLN A 129 12.31 9.97 -4.93
N GLU A 130 11.15 10.54 -5.29
CA GLU A 130 10.42 11.47 -4.42
C GLU A 130 9.88 10.81 -3.16
N SER A 131 9.31 9.61 -3.30
CA SER A 131 8.59 8.91 -2.22
C SER A 131 9.52 8.14 -1.28
N TYR A 132 10.71 7.75 -1.76
CA TYR A 132 11.66 6.91 -1.00
C TYR A 132 13.06 7.53 -0.92
N ARG A 133 13.14 8.82 -0.56
CA ARG A 133 14.41 9.59 -0.46
C ARG A 133 15.49 8.97 0.45
N ALA A 134 15.09 8.17 1.43
CA ALA A 134 16.01 7.50 2.35
C ALA A 134 16.53 6.15 1.85
N MET A 135 15.97 5.62 0.75
CA MET A 135 16.41 4.37 0.15
C MET A 135 17.59 4.61 -0.79
N GLN A 136 18.59 3.72 -0.77
CA GLN A 136 19.62 3.72 -1.80
C GLN A 136 18.96 3.51 -3.16
N GLN A 137 19.11 4.48 -4.06
CA GLN A 137 18.43 4.47 -5.34
C GLN A 137 18.77 3.19 -6.13
N PRO A 138 17.78 2.34 -6.47
CA PRO A 138 18.03 1.18 -7.30
C PRO A 138 18.43 1.62 -8.71
N SER A 139 19.33 0.87 -9.34
CA SER A 139 19.69 1.12 -10.74
C SER A 139 18.52 0.83 -11.66
N GLU A 140 18.47 1.50 -12.81
CA GLU A 140 17.42 1.28 -13.83
C GLU A 140 17.27 -0.19 -14.18
N HIS A 141 18.39 -0.92 -14.34
CA HIS A 141 18.37 -2.36 -14.62
C HIS A 141 17.58 -3.17 -13.57
N ILE A 142 17.76 -2.89 -12.27
CA ILE A 142 17.06 -3.59 -11.19
C ILE A 142 15.55 -3.27 -11.24
N VAL A 143 15.21 -2.01 -11.55
CA VAL A 143 13.80 -1.60 -11.72
C VAL A 143 13.17 -2.34 -12.91
N TYR A 144 13.85 -2.38 -14.06
CA TYR A 144 13.40 -3.12 -15.24
C TYR A 144 13.19 -4.60 -14.98
N GLU A 145 14.15 -5.26 -14.32
CA GLU A 145 14.05 -6.67 -13.96
C GLU A 145 12.86 -6.92 -13.02
N THR A 146 12.68 -6.05 -12.03
CA THR A 146 11.57 -6.15 -11.07
C THR A 146 10.22 -5.95 -11.75
N LEU A 147 10.08 -4.95 -12.62
CA LEU A 147 8.87 -4.73 -13.42
C LEU A 147 8.59 -5.93 -14.32
N GLY A 148 9.61 -6.47 -14.99
CA GLY A 148 9.49 -7.67 -15.82
C GLY A 148 9.00 -8.88 -15.03
N ASN A 149 9.47 -9.06 -13.80
CA ASN A 149 9.00 -10.12 -12.91
C ASN A 149 7.55 -9.89 -12.44
N LEU A 150 7.19 -8.66 -12.07
CA LEU A 150 5.81 -8.30 -11.71
C LEU A 150 4.82 -8.52 -12.87
N MET A 151 5.25 -8.26 -14.12
CA MET A 151 4.46 -8.56 -15.32
C MET A 151 4.26 -10.06 -15.52
N LYS A 152 5.32 -10.86 -15.37
CA LYS A 152 5.24 -12.33 -15.46
C LYS A 152 4.28 -12.90 -14.41
N GLU A 153 4.30 -12.34 -13.21
CA GLU A 153 3.40 -12.70 -12.10
C GLU A 153 1.97 -12.17 -12.26
N ARG A 154 1.66 -11.45 -13.36
CA ARG A 154 0.36 -10.80 -13.62
C ARG A 154 -0.07 -9.81 -12.53
N LYS A 155 0.89 -9.24 -11.80
CA LYS A 155 0.65 -8.23 -10.78
C LYS A 155 0.51 -6.83 -11.36
N ILE A 156 1.09 -6.60 -12.54
CA ILE A 156 0.96 -5.38 -13.34
C ILE A 156 0.76 -5.74 -14.80
N PHE A 157 0.04 -4.90 -15.56
CA PHE A 157 -0.26 -5.11 -16.97
C PHE A 157 0.34 -3.97 -17.81
N HIS A 158 0.93 -4.31 -18.96
CA HIS A 158 1.34 -3.31 -19.94
C HIS A 158 0.16 -2.96 -20.83
N THR A 159 -0.32 -1.72 -20.73
CA THR A 159 -1.26 -1.13 -21.69
C THR A 159 -0.42 -0.45 -22.77
N GLY A 160 -0.11 -1.20 -23.84
CA GLY A 160 0.63 -0.68 -25.00
C GLY A 160 -0.17 0.31 -25.81
#